data_AF-W2TQZ4-F1
#
_entry.id   AF-W2TQZ4-F1
#
_cell.length_a   1.000
_cell.length_b   1.000
_cell.length_c   1.000
_cell.angle_alpha   90.00
_cell.angle_beta   90.00
_cell.angle_gamma   90.00
#
_symmetry.space_group_name_H-M   'P 1'
#
loop_
_entity.id
_entity.type
_entity.pdbx_description
1 polymer ?
#
loop_
_entity_poly.entity_id
_entity_poly.type
_entity_poly.pdbx_seq_one_letter_code
_entity_poly.pdbx_strand_id
1 'polypeptide(L)'
;MSHRMRLMGQQTIAKSQQCKCCKKSQGNDKSHGRRLPDFHDVTGNVIVITGGASGLGRRMSQILAVEKGAKLIVIDIDSKGAEGTTRSILDGGGQAKAYHCDIRDEHEMERIAHRIHEDYGKVDIVLCNAAVLSFAPFMELTTRELLQSLEVNVIGTINALYH
;
A
#
# COMPACT_ATOMS: atom_id res chain seq x y z
N MET A 1 3.86 -3.62 65.92
CA MET A 1 2.55 -4.00 65.34
C MET A 1 2.41 -3.24 64.03
N SER A 2 2.61 -3.90 62.87
CA SER A 2 1.55 -4.20 61.87
C SER A 2 0.99 -2.91 61.22
N HIS A 3 1.16 -2.55 59.94
CA HIS A 3 0.90 -3.30 58.69
C HIS A 3 1.48 -2.55 57.45
N ARG A 4 1.73 -3.30 56.35
CA ARG A 4 2.10 -2.86 54.98
C ARG A 4 1.00 -2.02 54.30
N MET A 5 1.37 -1.11 53.38
CA MET A 5 0.88 -1.15 51.98
C MET A 5 1.74 -0.31 51.00
N ARG A 6 2.09 -0.93 49.86
CA ARG A 6 2.82 -0.36 48.70
C ARG A 6 1.86 0.31 47.71
N LEU A 7 2.48 0.98 46.72
CA LEU A 7 2.08 1.23 45.31
C LEU A 7 1.50 2.62 45.04
N MET A 8 1.70 3.26 43.89
CA MET A 8 2.69 3.26 42.79
C MET A 8 2.22 4.38 41.85
N GLY A 9 3.17 5.06 41.22
CA GLY A 9 3.15 5.38 39.78
C GLY A 9 1.90 6.00 39.17
N GLN A 10 2.02 7.29 38.90
CA GLN A 10 1.11 8.11 38.10
C GLN A 10 0.93 7.57 36.66
N GLN A 11 -0.34 7.50 36.26
CA GLN A 11 -0.93 7.95 34.99
C GLN A 11 -0.12 7.82 33.69
N THR A 12 -0.63 7.01 32.76
CA THR A 12 -0.42 7.17 31.32
C THR A 12 -1.78 7.07 30.61
N ILE A 13 -2.21 8.19 30.01
CA ILE A 13 -3.33 8.34 29.07
C ILE A 13 -2.62 8.57 27.72
N ALA A 14 -2.84 7.82 26.64
CA ALA A 14 -4.09 7.82 25.87
C ALA A 14 -4.28 6.50 25.11
N LYS A 15 -5.48 5.93 25.24
CA LYS A 15 -5.99 4.79 24.48
C LYS A 15 -6.51 5.29 23.13
N SER A 16 -6.02 4.74 22.02
CA SER A 16 -6.64 4.88 20.71
C SER A 16 -8.03 4.23 20.73
N GLN A 17 -9.06 5.00 20.40
CA GLN A 17 -10.44 4.51 20.37
C GLN A 17 -10.65 3.65 19.12
N GLN A 18 -10.48 2.33 19.27
CA GLN A 18 -10.88 1.34 18.27
C GLN A 18 -12.41 1.32 18.07
N CYS A 19 -12.82 1.41 16.80
CA CYS A 19 -14.21 1.37 16.36
C CYS A 19 -14.93 0.10 16.84
N LYS A 20 -16.21 0.25 17.24
CA LYS A 20 -17.08 -0.85 17.72
C LYS A 20 -17.22 -2.02 16.73
N CYS A 21 -16.95 -1.81 15.44
CA CYS A 21 -16.96 -2.88 14.43
C CYS A 21 -15.83 -3.89 14.65
N CYS A 22 -14.63 -3.42 15.00
CA CYS A 22 -13.45 -4.28 15.18
C CYS A 22 -13.50 -5.14 16.45
N LYS A 23 -14.34 -4.77 17.43
CA LYS A 23 -14.50 -5.53 18.67
C LYS A 23 -15.37 -6.77 18.49
N LYS A 24 -16.21 -6.83 17.44
CA LYS A 24 -17.11 -7.96 17.21
C LYS A 24 -16.42 -9.16 16.52
N SER A 25 -15.29 -8.97 15.85
CA SER A 25 -14.56 -10.06 15.20
C SER A 25 -13.66 -10.88 16.14
N GLN A 26 -13.56 -10.51 17.42
CA GLN A 26 -12.85 -11.29 18.45
C GLN A 26 -13.81 -12.09 19.36
N GLY A 27 -14.97 -12.46 18.83
CA GLY A 27 -15.93 -13.36 19.46
C GLY A 27 -15.85 -14.75 18.86
N ASN A 28 -15.56 -15.74 19.71
CA ASN A 28 -15.51 -17.17 19.43
C ASN A 28 -16.86 -17.69 18.88
N ASP A 29 -17.05 -17.71 17.56
CA ASP A 29 -18.15 -18.41 16.91
C ASP A 29 -17.83 -19.92 16.87
N LYS A 30 -18.54 -20.67 17.72
CA LYS A 30 -18.42 -22.14 17.86
C LYS A 30 -19.33 -22.90 16.90
N SER A 31 -19.68 -22.36 15.74
CA SER A 31 -20.46 -23.08 14.74
C SER A 31 -19.69 -23.24 13.43
N HIS A 32 -19.24 -24.48 13.18
CA HIS A 32 -18.54 -24.97 11.97
C HIS A 32 -17.04 -24.60 11.88
N GLY A 33 -16.17 -25.57 12.21
CA GLY A 33 -14.71 -25.46 12.33
C GLY A 33 -13.92 -25.23 11.03
N ARG A 34 -14.25 -24.18 10.26
CA ARG A 34 -13.31 -23.55 9.32
C ARG A 34 -13.14 -22.09 9.73
N ARG A 35 -11.96 -21.75 10.24
CA ARG A 35 -11.52 -20.35 10.37
C ARG A 35 -11.59 -19.76 8.97
N LEU A 36 -12.48 -18.80 8.75
CA LEU A 36 -12.46 -18.02 7.51
C LEU A 36 -11.05 -17.39 7.38
N PRO A 37 -10.47 -17.34 6.17
CA PRO A 37 -9.18 -16.69 5.97
C PRO A 37 -9.25 -15.27 6.57
N ASP A 38 -8.20 -14.86 7.29
CA ASP A 38 -8.11 -13.46 7.70
C ASP A 38 -7.76 -12.64 6.46
N PHE A 39 -8.78 -12.09 5.81
CA PHE A 39 -8.64 -11.26 4.61
C PHE A 39 -7.84 -9.96 4.86
N HIS A 40 -7.39 -9.71 6.10
CA HIS A 40 -6.63 -8.52 6.49
C HIS A 40 -5.13 -8.79 6.71
N ASP A 41 -4.67 -10.04 6.64
CA ASP A 41 -3.25 -10.37 6.77
C ASP A 41 -2.56 -10.42 5.40
N VAL A 42 -1.54 -9.59 5.23
CA VAL A 42 -0.70 -9.52 4.02
C VAL A 42 0.77 -9.80 4.34
N THR A 43 1.05 -10.37 5.52
CA THR A 43 2.41 -10.65 5.96
C THR A 43 3.11 -11.58 4.98
N GLY A 44 4.23 -11.13 4.42
CA GLY A 44 5.03 -11.89 3.46
C GLY A 44 4.53 -11.83 2.02
N ASN A 45 3.32 -11.30 1.75
CA ASN A 45 2.82 -11.09 0.39
C ASN A 45 3.72 -10.12 -0.38
N VAL A 46 3.90 -10.39 -1.67
CA VAL A 46 4.53 -9.44 -2.60
C VAL A 46 3.46 -8.52 -3.16
N ILE A 47 3.57 -7.22 -2.88
CA ILE A 47 2.60 -6.20 -3.27
C ILE A 47 3.28 -5.20 -4.21
N VAL A 48 2.77 -5.10 -5.43
CA VAL A 48 3.12 -4.02 -6.37
C VAL A 48 2.18 -2.85 -6.15
N ILE A 49 2.72 -1.64 -6.11
CA ILE A 49 1.94 -0.40 -6.07
C ILE A 49 2.46 0.58 -7.11
N THR A 50 1.57 1.01 -8.01
CA THR A 50 1.85 2.09 -8.95
C THR A 50 1.57 3.44 -8.30
N GLY A 51 2.32 4.48 -8.64
CA GLY A 51 2.13 5.81 -8.05
C GLY A 51 2.59 5.89 -6.59
N GLY A 52 3.52 5.02 -6.18
CA GLY A 52 3.96 4.91 -4.80
C GLY A 52 4.99 5.96 -4.38
N ALA A 53 5.44 6.84 -5.28
CA ALA A 53 6.44 7.85 -4.96
C ALA A 53 5.94 8.92 -3.99
N SER A 54 4.63 9.20 -3.93
CA SER A 54 4.07 10.32 -3.17
C SER A 54 2.65 10.06 -2.64
N GLY A 55 2.09 11.06 -1.95
CA GLY A 55 0.68 11.08 -1.55
C GLY A 55 0.20 9.84 -0.80
N LEU A 56 -0.97 9.33 -1.20
CA LEU A 56 -1.56 8.12 -0.64
C LEU A 56 -0.74 6.87 -0.96
N GLY A 57 -0.18 6.77 -2.17
CA GLY A 57 0.64 5.63 -2.58
C GLY A 57 1.84 5.42 -1.64
N ARG A 58 2.56 6.50 -1.32
CA ARG A 58 3.66 6.46 -0.34
C ARG A 58 3.19 5.98 1.03
N ARG A 59 2.08 6.54 1.53
CA ARG A 59 1.56 6.19 2.87
C ARG A 59 1.07 4.74 2.94
N MET A 60 0.37 4.27 1.91
CA MET A 60 -0.05 2.88 1.81
C MET A 60 1.16 1.94 1.75
N SER A 61 2.18 2.28 0.96
CA SER A 61 3.42 1.50 0.89
C SER A 61 4.09 1.37 2.25
N GLN A 62 4.19 2.48 3.01
CA GLN A 62 4.75 2.49 4.36
C GLN A 62 3.97 1.58 5.32
N ILE A 63 2.63 1.72 5.36
CA ILE A 63 1.78 0.93 6.25
C ILE A 63 1.86 -0.56 5.89
N LEU A 64 1.72 -0.91 4.62
CA LEU A 64 1.72 -2.29 4.16
C LEU A 64 3.06 -2.97 4.42
N ALA A 65 4.18 -2.26 4.21
CA ALA A 65 5.50 -2.85 4.43
C ALA A 65 5.89 -2.92 5.92
N VAL A 66 5.78 -1.79 6.63
CA VAL A 66 6.32 -1.64 7.98
C VAL A 66 5.37 -2.21 9.03
N GLU A 67 4.07 -1.88 8.93
CA GLU A 67 3.10 -2.30 9.95
C GLU A 67 2.47 -3.66 9.64
N LYS A 68 2.38 -4.04 8.36
CA LYS A 68 1.74 -5.29 7.92
C LYS A 68 2.72 -6.35 7.40
N GLY A 69 4.00 -6.06 7.30
CA GLY A 69 5.03 -7.05 6.96
C GLY A 69 4.98 -7.56 5.52
N ALA A 70 4.37 -6.83 4.60
CA ALA A 70 4.41 -7.15 3.17
C ALA A 70 5.76 -6.76 2.54
N LYS A 71 6.08 -7.36 1.39
CA LYS A 71 7.22 -6.99 0.55
C LYS A 71 6.71 -6.04 -0.53
N LEU A 72 7.14 -4.77 -0.48
CA LEU A 72 6.60 -3.74 -1.35
C LEU A 72 7.46 -3.51 -2.59
N ILE A 73 6.79 -3.41 -3.73
CA ILE A 73 7.39 -3.00 -5.00
C ILE A 73 6.75 -1.67 -5.38
N VAL A 74 7.55 -0.60 -5.33
CA VAL A 74 7.11 0.76 -5.60
C VAL A 74 7.42 1.09 -7.05
N ILE A 75 6.40 1.17 -7.90
CA ILE A 75 6.52 1.61 -9.29
C ILE A 75 6.08 3.06 -9.38
N ASP A 76 6.92 3.91 -9.98
CA ASP A 76 6.58 5.30 -10.25
C ASP A 76 7.42 5.89 -11.38
N ILE A 77 6.91 6.93 -12.04
CA ILE A 77 7.68 7.71 -12.99
C ILE A 77 8.67 8.65 -12.27
N ASP A 78 8.35 9.08 -11.04
CA ASP A 78 9.29 9.82 -10.18
C ASP A 78 10.22 8.86 -9.42
N SER A 79 11.37 8.56 -10.03
CA SER A 79 12.39 7.68 -9.42
C SER A 79 12.86 8.18 -8.06
N LYS A 80 13.03 9.50 -7.89
CA LYS A 80 13.53 10.06 -6.63
C LYS A 80 12.50 9.90 -5.51
N GLY A 81 11.23 10.16 -5.81
CA GLY A 81 10.15 9.94 -4.85
C GLY A 81 9.93 8.46 -4.53
N ALA A 82 10.05 7.56 -5.51
CA ALA A 82 9.96 6.12 -5.31
C ALA A 82 11.12 5.57 -4.44
N GLU A 83 12.35 6.01 -4.72
CA GLU A 83 13.53 5.70 -3.91
C GLU A 83 13.41 6.26 -2.49
N GLY A 84 12.90 7.49 -2.34
CA GLY A 84 12.65 8.09 -1.03
C GLY A 84 11.62 7.31 -0.21
N THR A 85 10.56 6.82 -0.86
CA THR A 85 9.54 5.96 -0.24
C THR A 85 10.14 4.63 0.19
N THR A 86 10.92 3.99 -0.70
CA THR A 86 11.61 2.72 -0.42
C THR A 86 12.57 2.87 0.75
N ARG A 87 13.37 3.94 0.78
CA ARG A 87 14.29 4.23 1.89
C ARG A 87 13.54 4.38 3.21
N SER A 88 12.46 5.16 3.22
CA SER A 88 11.61 5.30 4.40
C SER A 88 11.03 3.97 4.90
N ILE A 89 10.73 3.03 4.01
CA ILE A 89 10.25 1.70 4.39
C ILE A 89 11.38 0.88 5.02
N LEU A 90 12.55 0.87 4.38
CA LEU A 90 13.73 0.15 4.89
C LEU A 90 14.16 0.68 6.26
N ASP A 91 14.19 2.00 6.45
CA ASP A 91 14.50 2.65 7.73
C ASP A 91 13.47 2.30 8.83
N GLY A 92 12.22 2.02 8.42
CA GLY A 92 11.16 1.52 9.30
C GLY A 92 11.24 0.01 9.61
N GLY A 93 12.22 -0.71 9.06
CA GLY A 93 12.36 -2.16 9.22
C GLY A 93 11.50 -3.01 8.27
N GLY A 94 10.85 -2.38 7.29
CA GLY A 94 10.08 -3.07 6.25
C GLY A 94 10.95 -3.50 5.06
N GLN A 95 10.34 -4.14 4.07
CA GLN A 95 10.99 -4.56 2.82
C GLN A 95 10.37 -3.81 1.64
N ALA A 96 11.20 -3.13 0.85
CA ALA A 96 10.74 -2.50 -0.38
C ALA A 96 11.83 -2.41 -1.46
N LYS A 97 11.42 -2.30 -2.72
CA LYS A 97 12.27 -1.93 -3.87
C LYS A 97 11.52 -1.01 -4.82
N ALA A 98 12.23 -0.03 -5.37
CA ALA A 98 11.69 0.91 -6.34
C ALA A 98 12.00 0.46 -7.79
N TYR A 99 11.05 0.70 -8.69
CA TYR A 99 11.24 0.65 -10.13
C TYR A 99 10.73 1.92 -10.78
N HIS A 100 11.52 2.46 -11.69
CA HIS A 100 11.07 3.49 -12.61
C HIS A 100 10.23 2.83 -13.71
N CYS A 101 9.03 3.36 -13.95
CA CYS A 101 8.21 3.00 -15.10
C CYS A 101 7.18 4.09 -15.38
N ASP A 102 7.02 4.48 -16.64
CA ASP A 102 5.79 5.13 -17.09
C ASP A 102 4.74 4.05 -17.36
N ILE A 103 3.72 3.98 -16.51
CA ILE A 103 2.69 2.93 -16.63
C ILE A 103 1.86 3.04 -17.91
N ARG A 104 1.91 4.18 -18.61
CA ARG A 104 1.23 4.38 -19.90
C ARG A 104 1.89 3.59 -21.03
N ASP A 105 3.17 3.27 -20.89
CA ASP A 105 3.93 2.49 -21.86
C ASP A 105 3.79 1.00 -21.55
N GLU A 106 3.12 0.29 -22.44
CA GLU A 106 2.88 -1.15 -22.33
C GLU A 106 4.18 -1.96 -22.30
N HIS A 107 5.14 -1.64 -23.17
CA HIS A 107 6.41 -2.36 -23.27
C HIS A 107 7.32 -2.08 -22.08
N GLU A 108 7.26 -0.86 -21.54
CA GLU A 108 7.98 -0.56 -20.30
C GLU A 108 7.41 -1.36 -19.13
N MET A 109 6.08 -1.43 -19.01
CA MET A 109 5.42 -2.23 -17.98
C MET A 109 5.74 -3.72 -18.10
N GLU A 110 5.69 -4.30 -19.30
CA GLU A 110 6.07 -5.70 -19.57
C GLU A 110 7.50 -5.99 -19.11
N ARG A 111 8.45 -5.12 -19.47
CA ARG A 111 9.85 -5.25 -19.05
C ARG A 111 10.01 -5.17 -17.54
N ILE A 112 9.29 -4.27 -16.86
CA ILE A 112 9.35 -4.13 -15.41
C ILE A 112 8.68 -5.33 -14.72
N ALA A 113 7.57 -5.84 -15.24
CA ALA A 113 6.91 -7.03 -14.74
C ALA A 113 7.84 -8.26 -14.81
N HIS A 114 8.54 -8.46 -15.93
CA HIS A 114 9.56 -9.51 -16.05
C HIS A 114 10.65 -9.40 -14.97
N ARG A 115 11.20 -8.21 -14.76
CA ARG A 115 12.22 -7.98 -13.72
C ARG A 115 11.69 -8.22 -12.31
N ILE A 116 10.45 -7.80 -12.04
CA ILE A 116 9.76 -8.07 -10.77
C ILE A 116 9.62 -9.58 -10.56
N HIS A 117 9.25 -10.31 -11.60
CA HIS A 117 9.12 -11.76 -11.55
C HIS A 117 10.46 -12.45 -11.28
N GLU A 118 11.55 -12.00 -11.90
CA GLU A 118 12.89 -12.51 -11.62
C GLU A 118 13.32 -12.25 -10.17
N ASP A 119 13.04 -11.06 -9.64
CA ASP A 119 13.48 -10.64 -8.31
C ASP A 119 12.62 -11.21 -7.16
N TYR A 120 11.32 -11.41 -7.38
CA TYR A 120 10.34 -11.74 -6.32
C TYR A 120 9.50 -12.97 -6.61
N GLY A 121 9.52 -13.50 -7.84
CA GLY A 121 8.64 -14.56 -8.27
C GLY A 121 7.21 -14.08 -8.46
N LYS A 122 6.28 -14.65 -7.70
CA LYS A 122 4.86 -14.35 -7.82
C LYS A 122 4.51 -13.02 -7.12
N VAL A 123 3.76 -12.17 -7.81
CA VAL A 123 3.06 -11.02 -7.20
C VAL A 123 1.71 -11.50 -6.67
N ASP A 124 1.38 -11.11 -5.44
CA ASP A 124 0.12 -11.51 -4.80
C ASP A 124 -0.96 -10.44 -4.93
N ILE A 125 -0.57 -9.16 -4.93
CA ILE A 125 -1.49 -8.02 -4.97
C ILE A 125 -0.90 -6.92 -5.85
N VAL A 126 -1.72 -6.36 -6.73
CA VAL A 126 -1.41 -5.15 -7.49
C VAL A 126 -2.34 -4.02 -7.05
N LEU A 127 -1.75 -2.92 -6.59
CA LEU A 127 -2.45 -1.70 -6.21
C LEU A 127 -2.27 -0.65 -7.32
N CYS A 128 -3.29 -0.52 -8.16
CA CYS A 128 -3.33 0.49 -9.22
C CYS A 128 -3.67 1.86 -8.60
N ASN A 129 -2.65 2.52 -8.04
CA ASN A 129 -2.81 3.77 -7.30
C ASN A 129 -2.33 5.00 -8.09
N ALA A 130 -1.48 4.82 -9.10
CA ALA A 130 -1.07 5.93 -9.97
C ALA A 130 -2.30 6.60 -10.57
N ALA A 131 -2.43 7.90 -10.33
CA ALA A 131 -3.51 8.69 -10.88
C ALA A 131 -3.10 10.13 -11.12
N VAL A 132 -3.56 10.70 -12.24
CA VAL A 132 -3.54 12.12 -12.51
C VAL A 132 -4.98 12.63 -12.50
N LEU A 133 -5.21 13.70 -11.75
CA LEU A 133 -6.53 14.32 -11.63
C LEU A 133 -6.53 15.65 -12.38
N SER A 134 -7.54 15.83 -13.21
CA SER A 134 -7.85 17.10 -13.86
C SER A 134 -9.11 17.67 -13.22
N PHE A 135 -8.97 18.76 -12.48
CA PHE A 135 -10.07 19.43 -11.80
C PHE A 135 -10.39 20.74 -12.52
N ALA A 136 -11.46 20.74 -13.30
CA ALA A 136 -12.05 21.93 -13.90
C ALA A 136 -13.57 21.72 -14.07
N PRO A 137 -14.38 22.78 -14.14
CA PRO A 137 -15.74 22.68 -14.68
C PRO A 137 -15.72 21.97 -16.03
N PHE A 138 -16.75 21.18 -16.33
CA PHE A 138 -16.76 20.34 -17.54
C PHE A 138 -16.53 21.14 -18.83
N MET A 139 -17.06 22.37 -18.90
CA MET A 139 -16.89 23.27 -20.05
C MET A 139 -15.50 23.90 -20.16
N GLU A 140 -14.66 23.77 -19.13
CA GLU A 140 -13.30 24.32 -19.06
C GLU A 140 -12.23 23.23 -19.17
N LEU A 141 -12.63 21.95 -19.12
CA LEU A 141 -11.71 20.83 -19.25
C LEU A 141 -11.19 20.73 -20.68
N THR A 142 -9.87 20.78 -20.84
CA THR A 142 -9.26 20.60 -22.15
C THR A 142 -9.22 19.12 -22.54
N THR A 143 -9.29 18.84 -23.84
CA THR A 143 -9.09 17.48 -24.36
C THR A 143 -7.74 16.89 -23.91
N ARG A 144 -6.70 17.72 -23.82
CA ARG A 144 -5.37 17.31 -23.36
C ARG A 144 -5.39 16.79 -21.93
N GLU A 145 -6.02 17.52 -21.02
CA GLU A 145 -6.14 17.11 -19.61
C GLU A 145 -6.95 15.82 -19.46
N LEU A 146 -8.07 15.71 -20.19
CA LEU A 146 -8.87 14.50 -20.19
C LEU A 146 -8.09 13.30 -20.74
N LEU A 147 -7.39 13.45 -21.87
CA LEU A 147 -6.57 12.39 -22.45
C LEU A 147 -5.46 11.96 -21.49
N GLN A 148 -4.77 12.91 -20.86
CA GLN A 148 -3.75 12.59 -19.86
C GLN A 148 -4.32 11.77 -18.69
N SER A 149 -5.50 12.14 -18.19
CA SER A 149 -6.20 11.39 -17.15
C SER A 149 -6.56 9.97 -17.60
N LEU A 150 -7.06 9.81 -18.84
CA LEU A 150 -7.39 8.50 -19.40
C LEU A 150 -6.14 7.62 -19.61
N GLU A 151 -5.07 8.19 -20.14
CA GLU A 151 -3.80 7.49 -20.34
C GLU A 151 -3.27 6.94 -19.00
N VAL A 152 -3.22 7.76 -17.95
CA VAL A 152 -2.68 7.31 -16.66
C VAL A 152 -3.66 6.41 -15.92
N ASN A 153 -4.90 6.85 -15.74
CA ASN A 153 -5.84 6.23 -14.79
C ASN A 153 -6.50 4.98 -15.38
N VAL A 154 -6.67 4.92 -16.69
CA VAL A 154 -7.35 3.81 -17.38
C VAL A 154 -6.33 2.92 -18.08
N ILE A 155 -5.58 3.46 -19.05
CA ILE A 155 -4.61 2.66 -19.81
C ILE A 155 -3.49 2.17 -18.89
N GLY A 156 -2.96 3.03 -18.02
CA GLY A 156 -1.96 2.63 -17.05
C GLY A 156 -2.42 1.54 -16.08
N THR A 157 -3.69 1.55 -15.67
CA THR A 157 -4.28 0.48 -14.85
C THR A 157 -4.38 -0.84 -15.61
N ILE A 158 -4.75 -0.80 -16.89
CA ILE A 158 -4.79 -1.98 -17.76
C ILE A 158 -3.38 -2.56 -17.88
N ASN A 159 -2.40 -1.73 -18.26
CA ASN A 159 -1.02 -2.17 -18.44
C ASN A 159 -0.45 -2.81 -17.16
N ALA A 160 -0.77 -2.28 -15.98
CA ALA A 160 -0.29 -2.84 -14.71
C ALA A 160 -0.96 -4.15 -14.26
N LEU A 161 -2.08 -4.54 -14.87
CA LEU A 161 -2.80 -5.77 -14.53
C LEU A 161 -2.57 -6.90 -15.53
N TYR A 162 -2.35 -6.57 -16.80
CA TYR A 162 -2.14 -7.57 -17.86
C TYR A 162 -0.69 -8.04 -17.99
N HIS A 163 0.26 -7.26 -17.47
CA HIS A 163 1.69 -7.53 -17.48
C HIS A 163 2.19 -7.76 -16.05
#